data_AF-A0AB33ZF08-F1
#
_entry.id   AF-A0AB33ZF08-F1
#
_cell.length_a   1.000
_cell.length_b   1.000
_cell.length_c   1.000
_cell.angle_alpha   90.00
_cell.angle_beta   90.00
_cell.angle_gamma   90.00
#
_symmetry.space_group_name_H-M   'P 1'
#
loop_
_entity.id
_entity.type
_entity.pdbx_description
1 polymer ?
#
loop_
_entity_poly.entity_id
_entity_poly.type
_entity_poly.pdbx_seq_one_letter_code
_entity_poly.pdbx_strand_id
1 'polypeptide(L)'
;MVFKAVSEKIDFDAVKESTTLTGEALAKKQARDKELEAIMKGEDDRTLLVIGPCSSDNEDAVLDYARRLAKLQEEVKDKVFMVMRVYTAKPRTNGDGYKGLVHQPDAEGKPNLINGIKAVRNLHYRVITETGITTADEMLYPENLPLVDDLVSYIAIGARSVEDQQHRFVASGIDVPTGMKNPTSGNLNVMFNGIYAAQNKQNFLFNGEEVETSGNPLAHVILRGSTNEYGKNVPNFYYDDVLETIEHYEQMGLENPFIVIDTNHDNSGKRYLEQIRIVRQTLINRDWNEKINKVARGFMIESYLEDGRQDAPDVYGKSITDPCLGWDKTEELIREIHDTLSK
;
A
#
# COMPACT_ATOMS: atom_id res chain seq x y z
N MET A 1 35.57 4.82 5.73
CA MET A 1 34.33 4.21 5.20
C MET A 1 34.57 2.73 5.00
N VAL A 2 33.64 1.86 5.41
CA VAL A 2 33.77 0.38 5.36
C VAL A 2 32.86 -0.26 4.32
N PHE A 3 32.32 0.53 3.38
CA PHE A 3 31.49 0.00 2.30
C PHE A 3 32.34 -0.88 1.38
N LYS A 4 31.89 -2.12 1.20
CA LYS A 4 32.45 -3.07 0.24
C LYS A 4 31.39 -3.36 -0.80
N ALA A 5 31.67 -3.04 -2.06
CA ALA A 5 30.82 -3.50 -3.15
C ALA A 5 30.85 -5.04 -3.20
N VAL A 6 29.67 -5.65 -3.24
CA VAL A 6 29.48 -7.11 -3.31
C VAL A 6 28.86 -7.57 -4.62
N SER A 7 28.60 -6.63 -5.54
CA SER A 7 28.11 -6.85 -6.89
C SER A 7 28.75 -5.85 -7.86
N GLU A 8 28.57 -6.09 -9.15
CA GLU A 8 28.77 -5.07 -10.18
C GLU A 8 27.70 -3.97 -10.06
N LYS A 9 27.86 -2.89 -10.83
CA LYS A 9 26.81 -1.87 -10.96
C LYS A 9 25.55 -2.53 -11.53
N ILE A 10 24.39 -2.16 -10.99
CA ILE A 10 23.12 -2.73 -11.40
C ILE A 10 22.77 -2.19 -12.79
N ASP A 11 22.52 -3.09 -13.73
CA ASP A 11 21.90 -2.78 -15.01
C ASP A 11 20.37 -2.90 -14.83
N PHE A 12 19.68 -1.76 -14.83
CA PHE A 12 18.23 -1.72 -14.60
C PHE A 12 17.46 -2.42 -15.71
N ASP A 13 17.85 -2.23 -16.97
CA ASP A 13 17.16 -2.85 -18.11
C ASP A 13 17.28 -4.37 -18.05
N ALA A 14 18.46 -4.90 -17.73
CA ALA A 14 18.68 -6.34 -17.56
C ALA A 14 17.91 -6.94 -16.36
N VAL A 15 17.60 -6.15 -15.34
CA VAL A 15 16.73 -6.58 -14.23
C VAL A 15 15.26 -6.58 -14.66
N LYS A 16 14.86 -5.64 -15.52
CA LYS A 16 13.47 -5.46 -15.95
C LYS A 16 13.04 -6.41 -17.07
N GLU A 17 13.97 -6.80 -17.94
CA GLU A 17 13.75 -7.49 -19.23
C GLU A 17 12.71 -8.63 -19.17
N SER A 18 12.87 -9.58 -18.23
CA SER A 18 12.01 -10.77 -18.18
C SER A 18 10.60 -10.54 -17.65
N THR A 19 10.31 -9.36 -17.10
CA THR A 19 9.03 -9.05 -16.45
C THR A 19 8.45 -7.71 -16.91
N THR A 20 8.92 -7.17 -18.02
CA THR A 20 8.31 -6.01 -18.66
C THR A 20 6.95 -6.41 -19.23
N LEU A 21 5.88 -5.73 -18.82
CA LEU A 21 4.54 -5.99 -19.36
C LEU A 21 4.47 -5.59 -20.83
N THR A 22 3.85 -6.43 -21.64
CA THR A 22 3.61 -6.17 -23.07
C THR A 22 2.19 -6.59 -23.46
N GLY A 23 1.74 -6.16 -24.64
CA GLY A 23 0.46 -6.59 -25.23
C GLY A 23 -0.76 -6.29 -24.35
N GLU A 24 -1.64 -7.29 -24.19
CA GLU A 24 -2.90 -7.17 -23.46
C GLU A 24 -2.68 -6.88 -21.96
N ALA A 25 -1.66 -7.48 -21.34
CA ALA A 25 -1.40 -7.28 -19.92
C ALA A 25 -1.00 -5.82 -19.62
N LEU A 26 -0.17 -5.20 -20.47
CA LEU A 26 0.18 -3.79 -20.36
C LEU A 26 -1.05 -2.89 -20.55
N ALA A 27 -1.85 -3.14 -21.58
CA ALA A 27 -3.06 -2.37 -21.85
C ALA A 27 -4.06 -2.46 -20.69
N LYS A 28 -4.22 -3.64 -20.08
CA LYS A 28 -5.09 -3.87 -18.93
C LYS A 28 -4.59 -3.15 -17.68
N LYS A 29 -3.28 -3.19 -17.39
CA LYS A 29 -2.69 -2.39 -16.30
C LYS A 29 -2.97 -0.90 -16.52
N GLN A 30 -2.65 -0.37 -17.69
CA GLN A 30 -2.83 1.05 -18.01
C GLN A 30 -4.31 1.50 -17.90
N ALA A 31 -5.25 0.66 -18.31
CA ALA A 31 -6.68 0.95 -18.16
C ALA A 31 -7.07 1.03 -16.67
N ARG A 32 -6.60 0.07 -15.86
CA ARG A 32 -6.85 0.06 -14.42
C ARG A 32 -6.17 1.20 -13.68
N ASP A 33 -4.97 1.60 -14.09
CA ASP A 33 -4.26 2.75 -13.49
C ASP A 33 -5.04 4.05 -13.73
N LYS A 34 -5.65 4.21 -14.91
CA LYS A 34 -6.54 5.35 -15.21
C LYS A 34 -7.83 5.33 -14.40
N GLU A 35 -8.44 4.15 -14.22
CA GLU A 35 -9.61 4.01 -13.34
C GLU A 35 -9.25 4.39 -11.89
N LEU A 36 -8.11 3.94 -11.41
CA LEU A 36 -7.62 4.27 -10.08
C LEU A 36 -7.36 5.78 -9.95
N GLU A 37 -6.71 6.41 -10.93
CA GLU A 37 -6.50 7.85 -10.97
C GLU A 37 -7.84 8.62 -10.89
N ALA A 38 -8.86 8.20 -11.65
CA ALA A 38 -10.19 8.81 -11.61
C ALA A 38 -10.86 8.69 -10.23
N ILE A 39 -10.71 7.53 -9.57
CA ILE A 39 -11.21 7.31 -8.19
C ILE A 39 -10.52 8.28 -7.22
N MET A 40 -9.19 8.40 -7.32
CA MET A 40 -8.40 9.29 -6.45
C MET A 40 -8.78 10.76 -6.63
N LYS A 41 -9.09 11.20 -7.87
CA LYS A 41 -9.55 12.56 -8.18
C LYS A 41 -11.02 12.81 -7.80
N GLY A 42 -11.77 11.75 -7.48
CA GLY A 42 -13.22 11.85 -7.22
C GLY A 42 -14.07 12.01 -8.49
N GLU A 43 -13.51 11.65 -9.64
CA GLU A 43 -14.24 11.53 -10.92
C GLU A 43 -15.01 10.20 -11.01
N ASP A 44 -14.62 9.23 -10.18
CA ASP A 44 -15.26 7.94 -9.96
C ASP A 44 -15.50 7.75 -8.45
N ASP A 45 -16.72 7.32 -8.10
CA ASP A 45 -17.20 7.19 -6.72
C ASP A 45 -17.01 5.80 -6.09
N ARG A 46 -16.36 4.88 -6.80
CA ARG A 46 -16.03 3.57 -6.25
C ARG A 46 -15.11 3.69 -5.03
N THR A 47 -15.34 2.82 -4.05
CA THR A 47 -14.49 2.70 -2.86
C THR A 47 -13.23 1.92 -3.20
N LEU A 48 -12.06 2.47 -2.86
CA LEU A 48 -10.76 1.83 -3.05
C LEU A 48 -10.47 0.85 -1.91
N LEU A 49 -10.13 -0.39 -2.23
CA LEU A 49 -9.55 -1.34 -1.27
C LEU A 49 -8.10 -1.63 -1.65
N VAL A 50 -7.16 -1.20 -0.82
CA VAL A 50 -5.77 -1.64 -0.86
C VAL A 50 -5.67 -2.86 0.04
N ILE A 51 -5.78 -4.06 -0.54
CA ILE A 51 -6.07 -5.29 0.20
C ILE A 51 -5.17 -6.45 -0.18
N GLY A 52 -4.71 -7.22 0.80
CA GLY A 52 -3.86 -8.39 0.59
C GLY A 52 -3.04 -8.73 1.82
N PRO A 53 -2.11 -9.70 1.71
CA PRO A 53 -1.36 -10.18 2.86
C PRO A 53 -0.48 -9.07 3.45
N CYS A 54 -0.20 -9.16 4.75
CA CYS A 54 0.70 -8.22 5.40
C CYS A 54 2.07 -8.20 4.71
N SER A 55 2.65 -9.37 4.43
CA SER A 55 3.84 -9.54 3.58
C SER A 55 3.61 -10.66 2.57
N SER A 56 4.19 -10.51 1.38
CA SER A 56 4.18 -11.55 0.34
C SER A 56 5.36 -12.49 0.53
N ASP A 57 5.18 -13.50 1.38
CA ASP A 57 6.20 -14.43 1.85
C ASP A 57 6.29 -15.74 1.03
N ASN A 58 5.18 -16.16 0.42
CA ASN A 58 5.08 -17.39 -0.38
C ASN A 58 4.39 -17.12 -1.72
N GLU A 59 5.12 -17.27 -2.83
CA GLU A 59 4.63 -16.94 -4.18
C GLU A 59 3.35 -17.70 -4.55
N ASP A 60 3.29 -19.00 -4.30
CA ASP A 60 2.12 -19.82 -4.67
C ASP A 60 0.86 -19.43 -3.90
N ALA A 61 0.99 -19.17 -2.60
CA ALA A 61 -0.13 -18.72 -1.76
C ALA A 61 -0.58 -17.30 -2.11
N VAL A 62 0.36 -16.40 -2.44
CA VAL A 62 0.03 -15.05 -2.91
C VAL A 62 -0.75 -15.12 -4.24
N LEU A 63 -0.35 -16.01 -5.16
CA LEU A 63 -1.06 -16.17 -6.43
C LEU A 63 -2.42 -16.85 -6.28
N ASP A 64 -2.59 -17.81 -5.35
CA ASP A 64 -3.92 -18.33 -5.00
C ASP A 64 -4.82 -17.19 -4.50
N TYR A 65 -4.35 -16.41 -3.53
CA TYR A 65 -5.08 -15.25 -3.02
C TYR A 65 -5.43 -14.26 -4.15
N ALA A 66 -4.49 -13.96 -5.04
CA ALA A 66 -4.70 -13.06 -6.18
C ALA A 66 -5.81 -13.54 -7.12
N ARG A 67 -5.84 -14.84 -7.45
CA ARG A 67 -6.89 -15.43 -8.31
C ARG A 67 -8.26 -15.34 -7.66
N ARG A 68 -8.35 -15.60 -6.36
CA ARG A 68 -9.61 -15.46 -5.61
C ARG A 68 -10.07 -14.00 -5.55
N LEU A 69 -9.14 -13.07 -5.29
CA LEU A 69 -9.43 -11.63 -5.26
C LEU A 69 -9.90 -11.11 -6.63
N ALA A 70 -9.30 -11.57 -7.72
CA ALA A 70 -9.68 -11.19 -9.08
C ALA A 70 -11.09 -11.65 -9.46
N LYS A 71 -11.48 -12.85 -9.04
CA LYS A 71 -12.86 -13.32 -9.20
C LYS A 71 -13.82 -12.40 -8.44
N LEU A 72 -13.52 -12.10 -7.17
CA LEU A 72 -14.37 -11.25 -6.35
C LEU A 72 -14.43 -9.81 -6.88
N GLN A 73 -13.33 -9.26 -7.40
CA GLN A 73 -13.30 -7.95 -8.06
C GLN A 73 -14.36 -7.81 -9.14
N GLU A 74 -14.50 -8.83 -10.00
CA GLU A 74 -15.49 -8.80 -11.07
C GLU A 74 -16.93 -8.73 -10.54
N GLU A 75 -17.18 -9.31 -9.37
CA GLU A 75 -18.50 -9.36 -8.75
C GLU A 75 -18.91 -8.04 -8.07
N VAL A 76 -17.95 -7.21 -7.64
CA VAL A 76 -18.20 -5.95 -6.90
C VAL A 76 -17.71 -4.68 -7.63
N LYS A 77 -17.28 -4.81 -8.88
CA LYS A 77 -16.54 -3.76 -9.63
C LYS A 77 -17.30 -2.47 -9.89
N ASP A 78 -18.61 -2.47 -9.74
CA ASP A 78 -19.47 -1.30 -9.94
C ASP A 78 -19.43 -0.34 -8.73
N LYS A 79 -19.01 -0.83 -7.55
CA LYS A 79 -18.87 -0.01 -6.32
C LYS A 79 -17.51 -0.08 -5.66
N VAL A 80 -16.73 -1.11 -5.94
CA VAL A 80 -15.46 -1.38 -5.27
C VAL A 80 -14.35 -1.59 -6.29
N PHE A 81 -13.24 -0.87 -6.10
CA PHE A 81 -12.01 -1.05 -6.88
C PHE A 81 -10.91 -1.54 -5.96
N MET A 82 -10.35 -2.72 -6.25
CA MET A 82 -9.34 -3.37 -5.44
C MET A 82 -7.97 -3.28 -6.10
N VAL A 83 -6.97 -2.91 -5.32
CA VAL A 83 -5.56 -3.02 -5.66
C VAL A 83 -4.93 -4.00 -4.68
N MET A 84 -4.30 -5.05 -5.19
CA MET A 84 -3.76 -6.10 -4.34
C MET A 84 -2.47 -5.64 -3.66
N ARG A 85 -2.38 -5.76 -2.34
CA ARG A 85 -1.13 -5.56 -1.60
C ARG A 85 -0.17 -6.71 -1.90
N VAL A 86 0.98 -6.38 -2.46
CA VAL A 86 2.11 -7.29 -2.70
C VAL A 86 3.31 -6.68 -2.00
N TYR A 87 3.26 -6.64 -0.66
CA TYR A 87 4.27 -5.94 0.12
C TYR A 87 5.50 -6.83 0.28
N THR A 88 6.57 -6.47 -0.43
CA THR A 88 7.72 -7.35 -0.64
C THR A 88 8.91 -7.07 0.27
N ALA A 89 8.86 -5.95 1.02
CA ALA A 89 9.84 -5.59 2.02
C ALA A 89 9.17 -5.22 3.34
N LYS A 90 9.86 -5.45 4.47
CA LYS A 90 9.35 -5.10 5.81
C LYS A 90 10.34 -4.31 6.64
N PRO A 91 9.97 -3.12 7.15
CA PRO A 91 10.82 -2.38 8.08
C PRO A 91 10.94 -3.11 9.43
N ARG A 92 12.16 -3.24 9.94
CA ARG A 92 12.46 -3.84 11.25
C ARG A 92 13.21 -2.83 12.12
N THR A 93 12.73 -2.58 13.34
CA THR A 93 13.26 -1.51 14.23
C THR A 93 14.75 -1.67 14.54
N ASN A 94 15.21 -2.89 14.83
CA ASN A 94 16.61 -3.20 15.11
C ASN A 94 17.35 -3.79 13.90
N GLY A 95 16.70 -3.89 12.75
CA GLY A 95 17.28 -4.53 11.57
C GLY A 95 17.40 -6.06 11.65
N ASP A 96 16.83 -6.71 12.68
CA ASP A 96 16.86 -8.17 12.85
C ASP A 96 15.52 -8.84 12.47
N GLY A 97 15.59 -10.10 12.05
CA GLY A 97 14.46 -10.92 11.59
C GLY A 97 14.23 -10.85 10.07
N TYR A 98 13.18 -11.54 9.59
CA TYR A 98 12.83 -11.55 8.17
C TYR A 98 12.50 -10.13 7.66
N LYS A 99 13.17 -9.74 6.56
CA LYS A 99 13.10 -8.40 5.94
C LYS A 99 12.28 -8.36 4.64
N GLY A 100 11.63 -9.46 4.28
CA GLY A 100 10.85 -9.59 3.05
C GLY A 100 11.62 -10.23 1.89
N LEU A 101 10.86 -10.56 0.84
CA LEU A 101 11.30 -11.22 -0.39
C LEU A 101 12.45 -10.50 -1.09
N VAL A 102 12.49 -9.16 -1.04
CA VAL A 102 13.60 -8.34 -1.56
C VAL A 102 14.96 -8.75 -0.96
N HIS A 103 14.99 -9.08 0.31
CA HIS A 103 16.24 -9.38 1.01
C HIS A 103 16.59 -10.86 0.97
N GLN A 104 15.57 -11.72 1.07
CA GLN A 104 15.70 -13.17 1.18
C GLN A 104 14.59 -13.84 0.37
N PRO A 105 14.83 -14.08 -0.94
CA PRO A 105 13.90 -14.84 -1.79
C PRO A 105 13.75 -16.28 -1.32
N ASP A 106 14.86 -16.86 -0.89
CA ASP A 106 14.93 -18.14 -0.20
C ASP A 106 15.16 -17.85 1.29
N ALA A 107 14.22 -18.29 2.14
CA ALA A 107 14.27 -18.07 3.58
C ALA A 107 15.47 -18.77 4.25
N GLU A 108 16.00 -19.84 3.65
CA GLU A 108 17.20 -20.55 4.12
C GLU A 108 18.48 -20.07 3.43
N GLY A 109 18.35 -19.26 2.39
CA GLY A 109 19.44 -18.74 1.56
C GLY A 109 20.17 -17.54 2.17
N LYS A 110 21.33 -17.21 1.58
CA LYS A 110 22.04 -15.96 1.89
C LYS A 110 21.34 -14.77 1.21
N PRO A 111 21.40 -13.56 1.80
CA PRO A 111 20.83 -12.37 1.15
C PRO A 111 21.42 -12.12 -0.24
N ASN A 112 20.54 -11.92 -1.22
CA ASN A 112 20.90 -11.51 -2.58
C ASN A 112 19.84 -10.54 -3.11
N LEU A 113 20.13 -9.25 -3.02
CA LEU A 113 19.17 -8.18 -3.33
C LEU A 113 18.79 -8.12 -4.80
N ILE A 114 19.71 -8.43 -5.73
CA ILE A 114 19.40 -8.44 -7.17
C ILE A 114 18.41 -9.57 -7.47
N ASN A 115 18.66 -10.77 -6.94
CA ASN A 115 17.71 -11.89 -7.08
C ASN A 115 16.40 -11.61 -6.34
N GLY A 116 16.45 -10.91 -5.19
CA GLY A 116 15.29 -10.39 -4.48
C GLY A 116 14.42 -9.51 -5.34
N ILE A 117 14.98 -8.46 -5.94
CA ILE A 117 14.24 -7.58 -6.84
C ILE A 117 13.68 -8.35 -8.04
N LYS A 118 14.44 -9.29 -8.63
CA LYS A 118 13.91 -10.14 -9.71
C LYS A 118 12.72 -11.00 -9.26
N ALA A 119 12.76 -11.56 -8.05
CA ALA A 119 11.64 -12.32 -7.47
C ALA A 119 10.43 -11.41 -7.20
N VAL A 120 10.64 -10.22 -6.66
CA VAL A 120 9.60 -9.20 -6.46
C VAL A 120 8.93 -8.85 -7.78
N ARG A 121 9.72 -8.50 -8.80
CA ARG A 121 9.20 -8.19 -10.14
C ARG A 121 8.41 -9.37 -10.72
N ASN A 122 8.93 -10.59 -10.61
CA ASN A 122 8.23 -11.79 -11.07
C ASN A 122 6.88 -11.96 -10.39
N LEU A 123 6.80 -11.75 -9.07
CA LEU A 123 5.54 -11.86 -8.35
C LEU A 123 4.51 -10.82 -8.81
N HIS A 124 4.88 -9.54 -8.89
CA HIS A 124 3.99 -8.50 -9.43
C HIS A 124 3.55 -8.81 -10.86
N TYR A 125 4.49 -9.18 -11.71
CA TYR A 125 4.24 -9.55 -13.10
C TYR A 125 3.24 -10.71 -13.21
N ARG A 126 3.42 -11.77 -12.42
CA ARG A 126 2.52 -12.93 -12.40
C ARG A 126 1.13 -12.57 -11.87
N VAL A 127 1.02 -11.77 -10.81
CA VAL A 127 -0.29 -11.28 -10.33
C VAL A 127 -1.02 -10.55 -11.46
N ILE A 128 -0.35 -9.62 -12.14
CA ILE A 128 -0.96 -8.83 -13.22
C ILE A 128 -1.31 -9.71 -14.43
N THR A 129 -0.40 -10.56 -14.88
CA THR A 129 -0.58 -11.34 -16.12
C THR A 129 -1.55 -12.51 -15.95
N GLU A 130 -1.59 -13.15 -14.77
CA GLU A 130 -2.48 -14.29 -14.52
C GLU A 130 -3.89 -13.87 -14.10
N THR A 131 -4.06 -12.68 -13.49
CA THR A 131 -5.34 -12.28 -12.88
C THR A 131 -5.87 -10.96 -13.44
N GLY A 132 -5.00 -10.09 -13.92
CA GLY A 132 -5.33 -8.73 -14.36
C GLY A 132 -5.67 -7.76 -13.24
N ILE A 133 -5.54 -8.15 -11.96
CA ILE A 133 -5.52 -7.21 -10.84
C ILE A 133 -4.18 -6.47 -10.83
N THR A 134 -4.25 -5.18 -10.50
CA THR A 134 -3.09 -4.32 -10.29
C THR A 134 -2.60 -4.36 -8.85
N THR A 135 -1.31 -4.09 -8.64
CA THR A 135 -0.65 -4.32 -7.35
C THR A 135 -0.21 -3.03 -6.66
N ALA A 136 -0.16 -3.09 -5.33
CA ALA A 136 0.36 -2.06 -4.44
C ALA A 136 1.61 -2.57 -3.70
N ASP A 137 2.59 -1.70 -3.46
CA ASP A 137 3.75 -1.98 -2.60
C ASP A 137 4.07 -0.76 -1.70
N GLU A 138 4.89 -0.98 -0.67
CA GLU A 138 5.44 0.08 0.18
C GLU A 138 6.84 0.47 -0.32
N MET A 139 7.06 1.77 -0.57
CA MET A 139 8.39 2.28 -0.89
C MET A 139 9.23 2.33 0.39
N LEU A 140 9.86 1.20 0.72
CA LEU A 140 10.77 1.08 1.86
C LEU A 140 12.15 1.69 1.58
N TYR A 141 12.63 1.53 0.34
CA TYR A 141 13.87 2.12 -0.16
C TYR A 141 13.56 2.89 -1.44
N PRO A 142 13.72 4.22 -1.47
CA PRO A 142 13.44 5.00 -2.66
C PRO A 142 14.30 4.59 -3.87
N GLU A 143 15.50 4.07 -3.63
CA GLU A 143 16.41 3.58 -4.68
C GLU A 143 15.87 2.37 -5.44
N ASN A 144 14.91 1.63 -4.87
CA ASN A 144 14.31 0.48 -5.54
C ASN A 144 13.20 0.87 -6.52
N LEU A 145 12.67 2.10 -6.45
CA LEU A 145 11.53 2.53 -7.26
C LEU A 145 11.70 2.28 -8.76
N PRO A 146 12.82 2.67 -9.43
CA PRO A 146 12.98 2.46 -10.87
C PRO A 146 13.00 0.98 -11.30
N LEU A 147 13.24 0.08 -10.33
CA LEU A 147 13.29 -1.36 -10.56
C LEU A 147 11.90 -2.01 -10.48
N VAL A 148 10.86 -1.32 -10.02
CA VAL A 148 9.51 -1.89 -9.84
C VAL A 148 8.37 -1.00 -10.32
N ASP A 149 8.63 0.27 -10.61
CA ASP A 149 7.64 1.29 -11.00
C ASP A 149 6.66 0.85 -12.09
N ASP A 150 7.15 0.18 -13.14
CA ASP A 150 6.36 -0.31 -14.28
C ASP A 150 5.30 -1.35 -13.90
N LEU A 151 5.45 -1.99 -12.74
CA LEU A 151 4.57 -3.06 -12.24
C LEU A 151 3.70 -2.64 -11.06
N VAL A 152 3.94 -1.49 -10.44
CA VAL A 152 3.17 -1.02 -9.29
C VAL A 152 2.15 0.03 -9.73
N SER A 153 0.96 -0.01 -9.14
CA SER A 153 -0.17 0.88 -9.45
C SER A 153 -0.58 1.75 -8.27
N TYR A 154 -0.09 1.45 -7.07
CA TYR A 154 -0.33 2.23 -5.85
C TYR A 154 0.86 2.07 -4.93
N ILE A 155 1.39 3.18 -4.41
CA ILE A 155 2.56 3.16 -3.53
C ILE A 155 2.17 3.67 -2.14
N ALA A 156 2.64 3.00 -1.10
CA ALA A 156 2.54 3.51 0.26
C ALA A 156 3.89 4.03 0.78
N ILE A 157 3.88 5.15 1.47
CA ILE A 157 4.98 5.62 2.32
C ILE A 157 4.67 5.23 3.76
N GLY A 158 5.54 4.44 4.37
CA GLY A 158 5.36 3.89 5.70
C GLY A 158 5.39 4.94 6.81
N ALA A 159 4.81 4.60 7.96
CA ALA A 159 4.77 5.47 9.14
C ALA A 159 6.16 5.79 9.75
N ARG A 160 7.22 5.10 9.30
CA ARG A 160 8.62 5.34 9.71
C ARG A 160 9.41 6.16 8.69
N SER A 161 8.92 6.26 7.45
CA SER A 161 9.58 6.97 6.35
C SER A 161 8.82 8.20 5.89
N VAL A 162 7.60 8.44 6.36
CA VAL A 162 6.82 9.65 6.01
C VAL A 162 7.49 10.96 6.42
N GLU A 163 8.38 10.91 7.42
CA GLU A 163 9.17 12.06 7.87
C GLU A 163 10.51 12.21 7.12
N ASP A 164 10.91 11.18 6.38
CA ASP A 164 12.17 11.18 5.64
C ASP A 164 12.08 12.07 4.39
N GLN A 165 13.08 12.93 4.21
CA GLN A 165 13.08 13.90 3.12
C GLN A 165 13.22 13.23 1.74
N GLN A 166 14.05 12.18 1.64
CA GLN A 166 14.24 11.48 0.37
C GLN A 166 12.96 10.78 -0.07
N HIS A 167 12.22 10.14 0.86
CA HIS A 167 10.92 9.55 0.53
C HIS A 167 9.90 10.58 0.05
N ARG A 168 9.84 11.76 0.69
CA ARG A 168 8.94 12.85 0.27
C ARG A 168 9.26 13.36 -1.13
N PHE A 169 10.53 13.52 -1.45
CA PHE A 169 10.97 14.03 -2.75
C PHE A 169 10.88 12.98 -3.86
N VAL A 170 11.11 11.71 -3.54
CA VAL A 170 10.88 10.65 -4.53
C VAL A 170 9.39 10.49 -4.79
N ALA A 171 8.53 10.63 -3.77
CA ALA A 171 7.08 10.60 -3.93
C ALA A 171 6.53 11.69 -4.86
N SER A 172 7.19 12.86 -4.99
CA SER A 172 6.77 13.90 -5.95
C SER A 172 7.07 13.55 -7.42
N GLY A 173 7.90 12.55 -7.67
CA GLY A 173 8.21 12.03 -9.01
C GLY A 173 7.43 10.77 -9.41
N ILE A 174 6.57 10.26 -8.53
CA ILE A 174 5.77 9.05 -8.79
C ILE A 174 4.51 9.43 -9.58
N ASP A 175 4.20 8.66 -10.62
CA ASP A 175 3.08 8.86 -11.54
C ASP A 175 1.78 8.13 -11.12
N VAL A 176 1.86 7.26 -10.12
CA VAL A 176 0.73 6.55 -9.51
C VAL A 176 0.32 7.13 -8.15
N PRO A 177 -0.89 6.84 -7.64
CA PRO A 177 -1.32 7.28 -6.32
C PRO A 177 -0.36 6.84 -5.22
N THR A 178 0.01 7.80 -4.37
CA THR A 178 0.98 7.58 -3.28
C THR A 178 0.37 7.92 -1.92
N GLY A 179 0.01 6.91 -1.15
CA GLY A 179 -0.57 7.09 0.18
C GLY A 179 0.50 7.28 1.25
N MET A 180 0.37 8.31 2.07
CA MET A 180 1.27 8.62 3.16
C MET A 180 0.65 8.24 4.50
N LYS A 181 1.27 7.29 5.21
CA LYS A 181 0.82 6.92 6.55
C LYS A 181 1.14 8.02 7.55
N ASN A 182 0.22 8.30 8.49
CA ASN A 182 0.57 9.10 9.66
C ASN A 182 1.74 8.43 10.43
N PRO A 183 2.66 9.20 11.03
CA PRO A 183 3.79 8.63 11.73
C PRO A 183 3.34 7.81 12.93
N THR A 184 4.22 6.94 13.42
CA THR A 184 3.93 6.11 14.61
C THR A 184 3.59 6.92 15.88
N SER A 185 4.05 8.17 15.94
CA SER A 185 3.71 9.15 16.99
C SER A 185 2.30 9.73 16.90
N GLY A 186 1.62 9.57 15.76
CA GLY A 186 0.28 10.13 15.51
C GLY A 186 0.26 11.60 15.07
N ASN A 187 1.42 12.27 14.98
CA ASN A 187 1.46 13.67 14.57
C ASN A 187 1.09 13.84 13.09
N LEU A 188 -0.16 14.24 12.82
CA LEU A 188 -0.70 14.40 11.46
C LEU A 188 0.07 15.44 10.63
N ASN A 189 0.61 16.49 11.26
CA ASN A 189 1.37 17.53 10.55
C ASN A 189 2.58 16.95 9.81
N VAL A 190 3.23 15.91 10.36
CA VAL A 190 4.37 15.25 9.69
C VAL A 190 3.94 14.62 8.38
N MET A 191 2.78 13.96 8.37
CA MET A 191 2.20 13.34 7.18
C MET A 191 1.75 14.39 6.17
N PHE A 192 1.02 15.41 6.63
CA PHE A 192 0.53 16.48 5.75
C PHE A 192 1.67 17.31 5.13
N ASN A 193 2.75 17.57 5.87
CA ASN A 193 3.97 18.16 5.29
C ASN A 193 4.61 17.24 4.24
N GLY A 194 4.52 15.93 4.42
CA GLY A 194 4.93 14.96 3.41
C GLY A 194 4.08 15.04 2.15
N ILE A 195 2.76 15.09 2.30
CA ILE A 195 1.83 15.21 1.16
C ILE A 195 2.06 16.52 0.42
N TYR A 196 2.21 17.63 1.15
CA TYR A 196 2.55 18.93 0.57
C TYR A 196 3.85 18.85 -0.24
N ALA A 197 4.91 18.26 0.32
CA ALA A 197 6.17 18.09 -0.41
C ALA A 197 5.99 17.24 -1.67
N ALA A 198 5.23 16.15 -1.59
CA ALA A 198 4.96 15.27 -2.72
C ALA A 198 4.11 15.93 -3.81
N GLN A 199 3.12 16.76 -3.48
CA GLN A 199 2.29 17.46 -4.47
C GLN A 199 3.03 18.61 -5.17
N ASN A 200 4.16 19.07 -4.63
CA ASN A 200 4.95 20.18 -5.18
C ASN A 200 6.17 19.69 -5.97
N LYS A 201 6.66 20.54 -6.88
CA LYS A 201 7.92 20.30 -7.59
C LYS A 201 9.10 20.21 -6.61
N GLN A 202 9.98 19.25 -6.84
CA GLN A 202 11.21 19.06 -6.06
C GLN A 202 12.43 18.97 -6.97
N ASN A 203 13.57 19.42 -6.47
CA ASN A 203 14.89 19.29 -7.10
C ASN A 203 15.84 18.60 -6.12
N PHE A 204 16.43 17.47 -6.49
CA PHE A 204 17.29 16.69 -5.61
C PHE A 204 18.18 15.70 -6.38
N LEU A 205 19.08 15.02 -5.67
CA LEU A 205 19.89 13.94 -6.25
C LEU A 205 19.16 12.61 -6.12
N PHE A 206 18.98 11.90 -7.24
CA PHE A 206 18.38 10.58 -7.27
C PHE A 206 19.11 9.69 -8.29
N ASN A 207 19.45 8.46 -7.89
CA ASN A 207 20.17 7.49 -8.73
C ASN A 207 21.46 8.01 -9.38
N GLY A 208 22.17 8.93 -8.72
CA GLY A 208 23.42 9.49 -9.21
C GLY A 208 23.25 10.65 -10.20
N GLU A 209 22.03 11.14 -10.38
CA GLU A 209 21.70 12.27 -11.25
C GLU A 209 21.00 13.38 -10.45
N GLU A 210 21.08 14.62 -10.95
CA GLU A 210 20.23 15.73 -10.50
C GLU A 210 18.89 15.63 -11.23
N VAL A 211 17.79 15.55 -10.47
CA VAL A 211 16.45 15.36 -11.01
C VAL A 211 15.51 16.49 -10.58
N GLU A 212 14.60 16.88 -11.49
CA GLU A 212 13.44 17.72 -11.21
C GLU A 212 12.17 16.87 -11.33
N THR A 213 11.23 17.04 -10.40
CA THR A 213 9.93 16.37 -10.41
C THR A 213 8.80 17.38 -10.59
N SER A 214 7.69 16.95 -11.19
CA SER A 214 6.52 17.80 -11.42
C SER A 214 5.62 17.98 -10.20
N GLY A 215 5.77 17.13 -9.19
CA GLY A 215 4.76 16.93 -8.15
C GLY A 215 3.82 15.76 -8.49
N ASN A 216 3.29 15.12 -7.45
CA ASN A 216 2.32 14.04 -7.50
C ASN A 216 1.00 14.51 -6.87
N PRO A 217 0.01 14.97 -7.66
CA PRO A 217 -1.28 15.45 -7.15
C PRO A 217 -2.16 14.35 -6.57
N LEU A 218 -1.76 13.07 -6.68
CA LEU A 218 -2.46 11.90 -6.13
C LEU A 218 -1.84 11.45 -4.79
N ALA A 219 -0.89 12.21 -4.25
CA ALA A 219 -0.38 11.99 -2.90
C ALA A 219 -1.47 12.28 -1.86
N HIS A 220 -1.72 11.33 -0.96
CA HIS A 220 -2.90 11.37 -0.09
C HIS A 220 -2.70 10.73 1.29
N VAL A 221 -3.69 10.84 2.17
CA VAL A 221 -3.61 10.37 3.56
C VAL A 221 -3.90 8.88 3.70
N ILE A 222 -3.12 8.21 4.55
CA ILE A 222 -3.47 6.91 5.16
C ILE A 222 -3.51 7.08 6.70
N LEU A 223 -4.69 7.00 7.30
CA LEU A 223 -4.88 6.99 8.76
C LEU A 223 -4.73 5.57 9.30
N ARG A 224 -3.74 5.34 10.17
CA ARG A 224 -3.31 3.99 10.60
C ARG A 224 -3.16 3.80 12.10
N GLY A 225 -3.68 4.75 12.87
CA GLY A 225 -3.53 4.85 14.32
C GLY A 225 -2.12 5.26 14.71
N SER A 226 -1.89 5.31 16.02
CA SER A 226 -0.60 5.66 16.59
C SER A 226 -0.35 4.95 17.90
N THR A 227 0.83 5.17 18.48
CA THR A 227 1.16 4.73 19.83
C THR A 227 1.48 5.96 20.69
N ASN A 228 0.85 6.08 21.85
CA ASN A 228 1.14 7.17 22.78
C ASN A 228 2.43 6.92 23.59
N GLU A 229 2.80 7.88 24.43
CA GLU A 229 4.02 7.81 25.28
C GLU A 229 4.06 6.61 26.24
N TYR A 230 2.92 5.97 26.52
CA TYR A 230 2.80 4.77 27.37
C TYR A 230 2.81 3.46 26.57
N GLY A 231 3.04 3.51 25.26
CA GLY A 231 2.99 2.31 24.42
C GLY A 231 1.58 1.82 24.10
N LYS A 232 0.53 2.61 24.39
CA LYS A 232 -0.85 2.25 24.11
C LYS A 232 -1.25 2.68 22.69
N ASN A 233 -1.92 1.79 21.98
CA ASN A 233 -2.52 2.11 20.69
C ASN A 233 -3.63 3.17 20.84
N VAL A 234 -3.54 4.19 19.98
CA VAL A 234 -4.54 5.26 19.82
C VAL A 234 -5.03 5.20 18.38
N PRO A 235 -6.23 4.64 18.14
CA PRO A 235 -6.83 4.67 16.83
C PRO A 235 -7.21 6.09 16.39
N ASN A 236 -7.18 6.34 15.09
CA ASN A 236 -7.51 7.64 14.50
C ASN A 236 -8.45 7.52 13.28
N PHE A 237 -9.44 6.62 13.37
CA PHE A 237 -10.45 6.40 12.33
C PHE A 237 -11.86 6.85 12.77
N TYR A 238 -11.98 7.43 13.97
CA TYR A 238 -13.28 7.88 14.48
C TYR A 238 -13.73 9.14 13.75
N TYR A 239 -15.00 9.47 13.94
CA TYR A 239 -15.67 10.56 13.25
C TYR A 239 -14.89 11.88 13.35
N ASP A 240 -14.49 12.26 14.57
CA ASP A 240 -13.75 13.50 14.82
C ASP A 240 -12.34 13.48 14.22
N ASP A 241 -11.64 12.34 14.26
CA ASP A 241 -10.31 12.20 13.66
C ASP A 241 -10.34 12.42 12.14
N VAL A 242 -11.38 11.90 11.48
CA VAL A 242 -11.56 12.06 10.03
C VAL A 242 -11.94 13.50 9.68
N LEU A 243 -12.75 14.17 10.50
CA LEU A 243 -13.06 15.59 10.31
C LEU A 243 -11.82 16.48 10.50
N GLU A 244 -11.03 16.24 11.54
CA GLU A 244 -9.76 16.95 11.75
C GLU A 244 -8.83 16.76 10.53
N THR A 245 -8.76 15.55 9.99
CA THR A 245 -7.99 15.24 8.77
C THR A 245 -8.50 16.03 7.56
N ILE A 246 -9.82 16.18 7.41
CA ILE A 246 -10.42 16.99 6.34
C ILE A 246 -10.07 18.46 6.51
N GLU A 247 -10.13 18.99 7.73
CA GLU A 247 -9.77 20.38 8.03
C GLU A 247 -8.32 20.67 7.69
N HIS A 248 -7.39 19.74 7.94
CA HIS A 248 -5.99 19.88 7.53
C HIS A 248 -5.82 19.95 6.01
N TYR A 249 -6.52 19.10 5.25
CA TYR A 249 -6.56 19.17 3.79
C TYR A 249 -7.01 20.55 3.31
N GLU A 250 -8.13 21.06 3.86
CA GLU A 250 -8.71 22.35 3.51
C GLU A 250 -7.77 23.51 3.86
N GLN A 251 -7.16 23.51 5.05
CA GLN A 251 -6.25 24.55 5.52
C GLN A 251 -4.97 24.66 4.68
N MET A 252 -4.45 23.52 4.22
CA MET A 252 -3.23 23.47 3.40
C MET A 252 -3.49 23.62 1.90
N GLY A 253 -4.75 23.59 1.46
CA GLY A 253 -5.12 23.70 0.05
C GLY A 253 -4.57 22.56 -0.82
N LEU A 254 -4.49 21.35 -0.24
CA LEU A 254 -3.95 20.18 -0.94
C LEU A 254 -4.94 19.64 -1.99
N GLU A 255 -4.40 19.15 -3.10
CA GLU A 255 -5.16 18.63 -4.23
C GLU A 255 -5.76 17.24 -3.92
N ASN A 256 -6.88 16.93 -4.58
CA ASN A 256 -7.56 15.64 -4.56
C ASN A 256 -7.68 14.99 -3.16
N PRO A 257 -8.37 15.63 -2.19
CA PRO A 257 -8.51 15.06 -0.85
C PRO A 257 -9.08 13.63 -0.88
N PHE A 258 -8.28 12.68 -0.41
CA PHE A 258 -8.62 11.27 -0.36
C PHE A 258 -8.05 10.65 0.91
N ILE A 259 -8.89 9.96 1.67
CA ILE A 259 -8.51 9.36 2.95
C ILE A 259 -8.67 7.84 2.84
N VAL A 260 -7.55 7.14 3.02
CA VAL A 260 -7.53 5.69 3.23
C VAL A 260 -7.50 5.41 4.73
N ILE A 261 -8.44 4.61 5.22
CA ILE A 261 -8.41 4.09 6.59
C ILE A 261 -7.68 2.75 6.59
N ASP A 262 -6.48 2.69 7.18
CA ASP A 262 -5.81 1.43 7.49
C ASP A 262 -6.50 0.79 8.69
N THR A 263 -7.13 -0.34 8.41
CA THR A 263 -8.03 -1.02 9.35
C THR A 263 -7.27 -1.92 10.32
N ASN A 264 -5.97 -2.18 10.09
CA ASN A 264 -5.15 -3.02 10.95
C ASN A 264 -4.24 -2.15 11.85
N HIS A 265 -3.02 -2.59 12.11
CA HIS A 265 -1.99 -1.84 12.82
C HIS A 265 -2.47 -1.23 14.15
N ASP A 266 -2.17 0.04 14.40
CA ASP A 266 -2.49 0.69 15.66
C ASP A 266 -3.98 1.06 15.74
N ASN A 267 -4.68 1.18 14.61
CA ASN A 267 -6.13 1.33 14.58
C ASN A 267 -6.86 0.09 15.15
N SER A 268 -6.40 -1.11 14.80
CA SER A 268 -6.93 -2.36 15.36
C SER A 268 -6.40 -2.70 16.75
N GLY A 269 -5.34 -2.02 17.21
CA GLY A 269 -4.54 -2.47 18.34
C GLY A 269 -3.88 -3.83 18.08
N LYS A 270 -3.48 -4.07 16.82
CA LYS A 270 -2.92 -5.34 16.30
C LYS A 270 -3.85 -6.55 16.46
N ARG A 271 -5.17 -6.32 16.50
CA ARG A 271 -6.19 -7.37 16.56
C ARG A 271 -6.91 -7.45 15.22
N TYR A 272 -6.48 -8.37 14.36
CA TYR A 272 -6.93 -8.45 12.96
C TYR A 272 -8.45 -8.55 12.75
N LEU A 273 -9.22 -9.10 13.70
CA LEU A 273 -10.69 -9.14 13.64
C LEU A 273 -11.35 -7.77 13.81
N GLU A 274 -10.67 -6.81 14.44
CA GLU A 274 -11.17 -5.44 14.59
C GLU A 274 -11.26 -4.72 13.24
N GLN A 275 -10.55 -5.18 12.21
CA GLN A 275 -10.63 -4.64 10.85
C GLN A 275 -12.10 -4.56 10.37
N ILE A 276 -12.90 -5.60 10.63
CA ILE A 276 -14.33 -5.65 10.28
C ILE A 276 -15.11 -4.54 10.98
N ARG A 277 -14.90 -4.38 12.30
CA ARG A 277 -15.57 -3.33 13.08
C ARG A 277 -15.16 -1.94 12.61
N ILE A 278 -13.89 -1.74 12.28
CA ILE A 278 -13.35 -0.46 11.81
C ILE A 278 -14.00 -0.07 10.48
N VAL A 279 -14.04 -0.99 9.51
CA VAL A 279 -14.74 -0.77 8.23
C VAL A 279 -16.19 -0.37 8.46
N ARG A 280 -16.94 -1.15 9.25
CA ARG A 280 -18.35 -0.85 9.57
C ARG A 280 -18.52 0.54 10.17
N GLN A 281 -17.67 0.90 11.12
CA GLN A 281 -17.72 2.21 11.77
C GLN A 281 -17.41 3.36 10.81
N THR A 282 -16.43 3.21 9.92
CA THR A 282 -16.14 4.20 8.89
C THR A 282 -17.30 4.34 7.90
N LEU A 283 -17.94 3.24 7.48
CA LEU A 283 -19.12 3.30 6.61
C LEU A 283 -20.28 4.06 7.26
N ILE A 284 -20.52 3.85 8.57
CA ILE A 284 -21.50 4.63 9.34
C ILE A 284 -21.13 6.13 9.37
N ASN A 285 -19.86 6.45 9.60
CA ASN A 285 -19.40 7.86 9.61
C ASN A 285 -19.62 8.52 8.24
N ARG A 286 -19.40 7.78 7.15
CA ARG A 286 -19.64 8.25 5.77
C ARG A 286 -21.13 8.46 5.48
N ASP A 287 -22.01 7.61 5.99
CA ASP A 287 -23.45 7.78 5.84
C ASP A 287 -23.94 9.03 6.61
N TRP A 288 -23.39 9.26 7.80
CA TRP A 288 -23.80 10.37 8.66
C TRP A 288 -23.30 11.75 8.21
N ASN A 289 -22.17 11.83 7.49
CA ASN A 289 -21.54 13.09 7.13
C ASN A 289 -21.05 13.13 5.68
N GLU A 290 -21.59 14.07 4.91
CA GLU A 290 -21.27 14.25 3.48
C GLU A 290 -19.80 14.57 3.21
N LYS A 291 -19.12 15.34 4.08
CA LYS A 291 -17.68 15.61 3.93
C LYS A 291 -16.88 14.33 4.08
N ILE A 292 -17.18 13.52 5.10
CA ILE A 292 -16.54 12.21 5.30
C ILE A 292 -16.87 11.28 4.12
N ASN A 293 -18.13 11.25 3.67
CA ASN A 293 -18.57 10.45 2.54
C ASN A 293 -17.72 10.66 1.30
N LYS A 294 -17.45 11.94 0.99
CA LYS A 294 -16.75 12.40 -0.20
C LYS A 294 -15.26 12.05 -0.21
N VAL A 295 -14.59 12.00 0.93
CA VAL A 295 -13.13 11.83 0.95
C VAL A 295 -12.65 10.53 1.58
N ALA A 296 -13.36 9.98 2.57
CA ALA A 296 -12.97 8.74 3.24
C ALA A 296 -13.46 7.51 2.45
N ARG A 297 -13.01 7.42 1.19
CA ARG A 297 -13.45 6.41 0.21
C ARG A 297 -12.42 5.29 0.00
N GLY A 298 -11.44 5.17 0.89
CA GLY A 298 -10.40 4.15 0.82
C GLY A 298 -10.29 3.31 2.10
N PHE A 299 -10.04 2.01 1.95
CA PHE A 299 -9.65 1.13 3.04
C PHE A 299 -8.35 0.41 2.71
N MET A 300 -7.49 0.28 3.72
CA MET A 300 -6.34 -0.61 3.67
C MET A 300 -6.59 -1.78 4.61
N ILE A 301 -6.62 -2.99 4.06
CA ILE A 301 -7.03 -4.22 4.75
C ILE A 301 -5.90 -5.24 4.63
N GLU A 302 -5.56 -5.91 5.73
CA GLU A 302 -4.63 -7.04 5.73
C GLU A 302 -5.40 -8.35 5.84
N SER A 303 -5.35 -9.10 4.75
CA SER A 303 -6.09 -10.33 4.52
C SER A 303 -5.25 -11.31 3.73
N TYR A 304 -5.37 -12.60 4.04
CA TYR A 304 -4.69 -13.67 3.32
C TYR A 304 -5.63 -14.87 3.17
N LEU A 305 -5.08 -16.06 2.92
CA LEU A 305 -5.90 -17.26 2.82
C LEU A 305 -6.37 -17.72 4.21
N GLU A 306 -5.47 -17.72 5.18
CA GLU A 306 -5.70 -18.18 6.54
C GLU A 306 -5.67 -17.03 7.57
N ASP A 307 -6.47 -17.17 8.62
CA ASP A 307 -6.55 -16.19 9.71
C ASP A 307 -5.28 -16.13 10.57
N GLY A 308 -5.01 -14.93 11.07
CA GLY A 308 -4.00 -14.69 12.09
C GLY A 308 -2.58 -14.66 11.52
N ARG A 309 -1.63 -15.10 12.35
CA ARG A 309 -0.20 -15.17 12.00
C ARG A 309 0.45 -16.43 12.55
N GLN A 310 1.63 -16.73 12.05
CA GLN A 310 2.52 -17.78 12.50
C GLN A 310 3.97 -17.26 12.61
N ASP A 311 4.83 -17.95 13.36
CA ASP A 311 6.24 -17.57 13.52
C ASP A 311 7.15 -18.24 12.47
N ALA A 312 6.75 -19.42 12.00
CA ALA A 312 7.38 -20.18 10.92
C ALA A 312 6.32 -20.47 9.83
N PRO A 313 6.71 -20.63 8.55
CA PRO A 313 5.80 -20.82 7.42
C PRO A 313 5.23 -22.26 7.36
N ASP A 314 4.65 -22.74 8.47
CA ASP A 314 4.14 -24.11 8.59
C ASP A 314 2.76 -24.29 7.92
N VAL A 315 1.94 -23.24 7.95
CA VAL A 315 0.59 -23.22 7.39
C VAL A 315 0.59 -22.45 6.08
N TYR A 316 0.13 -23.09 5.01
CA TYR A 316 -0.01 -22.47 3.69
C TYR A 316 -0.95 -21.25 3.75
N GLY A 317 -0.51 -20.12 3.20
CA GLY A 317 -1.35 -18.92 3.11
C GLY A 317 -1.67 -18.22 4.43
N LYS A 318 -0.82 -18.42 5.45
CA LYS A 318 -0.91 -17.74 6.74
C LYS A 318 0.29 -16.82 6.95
N SER A 319 0.03 -15.57 7.35
CA SER A 319 1.06 -14.53 7.48
C SER A 319 2.15 -14.91 8.48
N ILE A 320 3.42 -14.70 8.13
CA ILE A 320 4.56 -14.76 9.08
C ILE A 320 4.84 -13.42 9.79
N THR A 321 4.08 -12.38 9.44
CA THR A 321 4.24 -11.00 9.94
C THR A 321 3.07 -10.59 10.82
N ASP A 322 2.36 -9.50 10.53
CA ASP A 322 1.17 -9.10 11.29
C ASP A 322 0.00 -10.04 10.96
N PRO A 323 -0.94 -10.24 11.91
CA PRO A 323 -2.07 -11.13 11.71
C PRO A 323 -3.06 -10.56 10.68
N CYS A 324 -3.56 -11.44 9.81
CA CYS A 324 -4.48 -11.09 8.72
C CYS A 324 -5.87 -11.71 8.92
N LEU A 325 -6.89 -11.17 8.25
CA LEU A 325 -8.16 -11.88 8.04
C LEU A 325 -7.94 -13.04 7.07
N GLY A 326 -8.54 -14.19 7.33
CA GLY A 326 -8.62 -15.30 6.39
C GLY A 326 -9.61 -15.04 5.26
N TRP A 327 -9.60 -15.91 4.24
CA TRP A 327 -10.34 -15.70 3.00
C TRP A 327 -11.85 -15.53 3.21
N ASP A 328 -12.48 -16.41 3.98
CA ASP A 328 -13.95 -16.38 4.16
C ASP A 328 -14.43 -15.04 4.75
N LYS A 329 -13.70 -14.50 5.74
CA LYS A 329 -14.02 -13.20 6.34
C LYS A 329 -13.69 -12.04 5.41
N THR A 330 -12.67 -12.20 4.58
CA THR A 330 -12.29 -11.21 3.57
C THR A 330 -13.38 -11.08 2.52
N GLU A 331 -13.87 -12.21 2.00
CA GLU A 331 -14.96 -12.25 1.05
C GLU A 331 -16.25 -11.67 1.63
N GLU A 332 -16.62 -12.08 2.85
CA GLU A 332 -17.79 -11.55 3.56
C GLU A 332 -17.70 -10.02 3.73
N LEU A 333 -16.55 -9.52 4.19
CA LEU A 333 -16.35 -8.09 4.42
C LEU A 333 -16.42 -7.26 3.12
N ILE A 334 -15.84 -7.74 2.02
CA ILE A 334 -15.89 -7.03 0.74
C ILE A 334 -17.34 -6.95 0.22
N ARG A 335 -18.09 -8.06 0.33
CA ARG A 335 -19.52 -8.07 -0.05
C ARG A 335 -20.34 -7.15 0.84
N GLU A 336 -20.05 -7.12 2.14
CA GLU A 336 -20.70 -6.20 3.07
C GLU A 336 -20.43 -4.73 2.72
N ILE A 337 -19.18 -4.38 2.37
CA ILE A 337 -18.82 -3.03 1.90
C ILE A 337 -19.64 -2.68 0.66
N HIS A 338 -19.65 -3.56 -0.34
CA HIS A 338 -20.39 -3.38 -1.59
C HIS A 338 -21.89 -3.15 -1.35
N ASP A 339 -22.52 -4.01 -0.54
CA ASP A 339 -23.96 -3.96 -0.27
C ASP A 339 -24.35 -2.73 0.57
N THR A 340 -23.45 -2.26 1.43
CA THR A 340 -23.65 -1.04 2.22
C THR A 340 -23.59 0.21 1.34
N LEU A 341 -22.70 0.23 0.34
CA LEU A 341 -22.58 1.32 -0.64
C LEU A 341 -23.74 1.39 -1.65
N SER A 342 -24.61 0.38 -1.67
CA SER A 342 -25.76 0.28 -2.57
C SER A 342 -27.05 0.85 -1.96
N LYS A 343 -27.03 1.20 -0.67
CA LYS A 343 -28.11 1.87 0.04
C LYS A 343 -27.90 3.38 -0.02
#